data_AF-A0A2D8HJR3-F1
#
_entry.id   AF-A0A2D8HJR3-F1
#
_cell.length_a   1.000
_cell.length_b   1.000
_cell.length_c   1.000
_cell.angle_alpha   90.00
_cell.angle_beta   90.00
_cell.angle_gamma   90.00
#
_symmetry.space_group_name_H-M   'P 1'
#
loop_
_entity.id
_entity.type
_entity.pdbx_description
1 polymer ?
#
loop_
_entity_poly.entity_id
_entity_poly.type
_entity_poly.pdbx_seq_one_letter_code
_entity_poly.pdbx_strand_id
1 'polypeptide(L)'
;MDWIKVGTAALVGGAVAAIITALLVIFFAKPGSGDDAVAGEALPAGAVVAFDQEGGCPGGWTAYAKATSRVIVGAGASSPGNGADGKPLTALASGATGGQESVTLTAENLPPHTHAYNDIYYSEVGGTVTVPNNRGSNGSDSDNKGYEINRTTLPDQQTASAVNIQPPYIALTYCLKG
;
A
#
# COMPACT_ATOMS: atom_id res chain seq x y z
N MET A 1 -47.99 57.03 52.65
CA MET A 1 -47.02 56.06 52.14
C MET A 1 -45.89 56.81 51.46
N ASP A 2 -44.67 56.61 51.95
CA ASP A 2 -43.46 57.34 51.58
C ASP A 2 -42.76 56.61 50.42
N TRP A 3 -42.99 57.09 49.18
CA TRP A 3 -42.56 56.47 47.93
C TRP A 3 -41.04 56.58 47.68
N ILE A 4 -40.34 57.37 48.49
CA ILE A 4 -38.89 57.61 48.38
C ILE A 4 -38.08 56.41 48.91
N LYS A 5 -38.62 55.62 49.85
CA LYS A 5 -37.92 54.43 50.40
C LYS A 5 -37.94 53.21 49.47
N VAL A 6 -38.82 53.20 48.46
CA VAL A 6 -38.94 52.08 47.51
C VAL A 6 -37.91 52.19 46.37
N GLY A 7 -37.45 53.40 46.04
CA GLY A 7 -36.49 53.64 44.95
C GLY A 7 -35.03 53.31 45.28
N THR A 8 -34.61 53.39 46.54
CA THR A 8 -33.21 53.12 46.95
C THR A 8 -32.94 51.65 47.24
N ALA A 9 -33.94 50.89 47.70
CA ALA A 9 -33.78 49.45 47.92
C ALA A 9 -33.61 48.64 46.62
N ALA A 10 -34.24 49.10 45.52
CA ALA A 10 -34.14 48.44 44.22
C ALA A 10 -32.80 48.69 43.50
N LEU A 11 -32.16 49.84 43.74
CA LEU A 11 -30.95 50.26 43.02
C LEU A 11 -29.66 49.69 43.66
N VAL A 12 -29.66 49.51 44.99
CA VAL A 12 -28.52 48.90 45.70
C VAL A 12 -28.49 47.38 45.53
N GLY A 13 -29.64 46.71 45.46
CA GLY A 13 -29.73 45.27 45.22
C GLY A 13 -29.27 44.86 43.81
N GLY A 14 -29.61 45.65 42.79
CA GLY A 14 -29.22 45.40 41.39
C GLY A 14 -27.72 45.55 41.13
N ALA A 15 -27.08 46.56 41.74
CA ALA A 15 -25.64 46.79 41.58
C ALA A 15 -24.78 45.71 42.26
N VAL A 16 -25.19 45.25 43.45
CA VAL A 16 -24.46 44.18 44.18
C VAL A 16 -24.63 42.83 43.49
N ALA A 17 -25.82 42.50 42.98
CA ALA A 17 -26.04 41.28 42.21
C ALA A 17 -25.25 41.27 40.89
N ALA A 18 -25.19 42.41 40.17
CA ALA A 18 -24.42 42.53 38.94
C ALA A 18 -22.90 42.41 39.18
N ILE A 19 -22.38 42.97 40.28
CA ILE A 19 -20.96 42.87 40.65
C ILE A 19 -20.60 41.44 41.07
N ILE A 20 -21.46 40.75 41.83
CA ILE A 20 -21.24 39.35 42.23
C ILE A 20 -21.33 38.42 41.01
N THR A 21 -22.24 38.67 40.08
CA THR A 21 -22.35 37.88 38.84
C THR A 21 -21.16 38.15 37.90
N ALA A 22 -20.71 39.41 37.78
CA ALA A 22 -19.52 39.76 37.01
C ALA A 22 -18.23 39.19 37.62
N LEU A 23 -18.07 39.21 38.94
CA LEU A 23 -16.93 38.60 39.63
C LEU A 23 -16.95 37.06 39.55
N LEU A 24 -18.12 36.43 39.59
CA LEU A 24 -18.25 34.99 39.38
C LEU A 24 -17.95 34.60 37.92
N VAL A 25 -18.34 35.40 36.94
CA VAL A 25 -17.96 35.17 35.53
C VAL A 25 -16.46 35.36 35.33
N ILE A 26 -15.80 36.28 36.03
CA ILE A 26 -14.33 36.46 35.94
C ILE A 26 -13.57 35.34 36.67
N PHE A 27 -14.12 34.75 37.75
CA PHE A 27 -13.50 33.63 38.46
C PHE A 27 -13.85 32.24 37.89
N PHE A 28 -14.97 32.09 37.15
CA PHE A 28 -15.40 30.80 36.57
C PHE A 28 -15.42 30.73 35.04
N ALA A 29 -15.24 31.84 34.31
CA ALA A 29 -14.90 31.77 32.89
C ALA A 29 -13.40 31.51 32.77
N LYS A 30 -13.00 30.24 32.90
CA LYS A 30 -11.84 29.76 32.16
C LYS A 30 -12.15 30.09 30.69
N PRO A 31 -11.37 30.94 29.99
CA PRO A 31 -11.49 30.99 28.55
C PRO A 31 -11.22 29.56 28.09
N GLY A 32 -12.25 28.89 27.59
CA GLY A 32 -12.11 27.68 26.81
C GLY A 32 -11.40 28.07 25.52
N SER A 33 -10.10 28.31 25.60
CA SER A 33 -9.20 27.92 24.52
C SER A 33 -9.53 26.47 24.25
N GLY A 34 -9.99 26.16 23.04
CA GLY A 34 -10.32 24.82 22.57
C GLY A 34 -9.11 23.89 22.47
N ASP A 35 -8.33 23.84 23.55
CA ASP A 35 -7.21 22.95 23.82
C ASP A 35 -7.51 22.08 25.05
N ASP A 36 -8.78 21.83 25.35
CA ASP A 36 -9.15 20.62 26.10
C ASP A 36 -9.00 19.41 25.16
N ALA A 37 -7.79 19.25 24.62
CA ALA A 37 -7.27 17.95 24.34
C ALA A 37 -7.39 17.21 25.67
N VAL A 38 -8.40 16.33 25.75
CA VAL A 38 -8.32 15.15 26.61
C VAL A 38 -6.88 14.70 26.48
N ALA A 39 -6.12 14.77 27.57
CA ALA A 39 -4.76 14.27 27.61
C ALA A 39 -4.86 12.75 27.42
N GLY A 40 -5.13 12.34 26.17
CA GLY A 40 -4.80 11.03 25.67
C GLY A 40 -3.35 10.86 26.02
N GLU A 41 -3.08 9.80 26.75
CA GLU A 41 -1.77 9.41 27.24
C GLU A 41 -0.71 9.77 26.18
N ALA A 42 0.18 10.71 26.52
CA ALA A 42 1.15 11.23 25.57
C ALA A 42 1.91 10.05 24.99
N LEU A 43 1.94 9.93 23.66
CA LEU A 43 2.60 8.80 22.99
C LEU A 43 4.04 8.69 23.51
N PRO A 44 4.47 7.49 23.92
CA PRO A 44 5.77 7.32 24.56
C PRO A 44 6.92 7.59 23.57
N ALA A 45 8.08 7.99 24.09
CA ALA A 45 9.31 8.07 23.31
C ALA A 45 9.58 6.72 22.62
N GLY A 46 9.98 6.76 21.36
CA GLY A 46 10.15 5.57 20.52
C GLY A 46 8.91 5.17 19.71
N ALA A 47 7.75 5.80 19.92
CA ALA A 47 6.56 5.55 19.11
C ALA A 47 6.78 5.97 17.65
N VAL A 48 6.38 5.11 16.70
CA VAL A 48 6.37 5.41 15.26
C VAL A 48 4.93 5.52 14.78
N VAL A 49 4.57 6.66 14.22
CA VAL A 49 3.19 6.98 13.79
C VAL A 49 3.19 7.49 12.36
N ALA A 50 2.20 7.07 11.59
CA ALA A 50 1.97 7.57 10.24
C ALA A 50 1.14 8.86 10.28
N PHE A 51 1.54 9.85 9.48
CA PHE A 51 0.86 11.12 9.32
C PHE A 51 0.49 11.34 7.86
N ASP A 52 -0.78 11.68 7.64
CA ASP A 52 -1.31 12.17 6.37
C ASP A 52 -1.35 13.70 6.38
N GLN A 53 -0.16 14.31 6.46
CA GLN A 53 -0.03 15.77 6.44
C GLN A 53 1.05 16.21 5.47
N GLU A 54 0.76 17.27 4.74
CA GLU A 54 1.74 17.97 3.91
C GLU A 54 2.74 18.70 4.83
N GLY A 55 4.04 18.58 4.55
CA GLY A 55 5.10 19.20 5.36
C GLY A 55 5.83 18.27 6.34
N GLY A 56 5.47 16.98 6.39
CA GLY A 56 6.26 15.95 7.06
C GLY A 56 5.86 15.70 8.51
N CYS A 57 6.81 15.75 9.46
CA CYS A 57 6.55 15.40 10.85
C CYS A 57 6.09 16.60 11.69
N PRO A 58 5.18 16.41 12.66
CA PRO A 58 4.77 17.49 13.55
C PRO A 58 5.91 17.96 14.46
N GLY A 59 5.76 19.13 15.06
CA GLY A 59 6.75 19.66 16.02
C GLY A 59 7.05 18.68 17.16
N GLY A 60 8.33 18.46 17.45
CA GLY A 60 8.78 17.49 18.47
C GLY A 60 8.80 16.03 18.00
N TRP A 61 8.67 15.79 16.70
CA TRP A 61 8.83 14.50 16.04
C TRP A 61 9.93 14.56 14.98
N THR A 62 10.48 13.40 14.64
CA THR A 62 11.50 13.28 13.58
C THR A 62 11.07 12.27 12.53
N ALA A 63 11.50 12.44 11.29
CA ALA A 63 11.17 11.49 10.22
C ALA A 63 11.77 10.11 10.51
N TYR A 64 10.93 9.07 10.45
CA TYR A 64 11.38 7.69 10.60
C TYR A 64 11.86 7.15 9.25
N ALA A 65 13.11 7.52 8.88
CA ALA A 65 13.70 7.21 7.57
C ALA A 65 13.73 5.71 7.21
N LYS A 66 13.69 4.83 8.20
CA LYS A 66 13.63 3.38 7.98
C LYS A 66 12.31 2.94 7.32
N ALA A 67 11.24 3.71 7.42
CA ALA A 67 9.95 3.40 6.79
C ALA A 67 9.78 3.97 5.38
N THR A 68 10.68 4.84 4.92
CA THR A 68 10.57 5.47 3.60
C THR A 68 10.54 4.40 2.50
N SER A 69 9.50 4.46 1.66
CA SER A 69 9.23 3.49 0.57
C SER A 69 9.18 2.03 1.02
N ARG A 70 8.73 1.77 2.26
CA ARG A 70 8.59 0.41 2.81
C ARG A 70 7.22 0.20 3.42
N VAL A 71 6.71 -1.02 3.26
CA VAL A 71 5.55 -1.50 4.01
C VAL A 71 6.00 -1.88 5.43
N ILE A 72 5.22 -1.50 6.44
CA ILE A 72 5.49 -1.86 7.83
C ILE A 72 4.91 -3.23 8.14
N VAL A 73 5.77 -4.12 8.62
CA VAL A 73 5.40 -5.48 9.06
C VAL A 73 5.69 -5.61 10.55
N GLY A 74 4.80 -6.25 11.30
CA GLY A 74 4.98 -6.50 12.73
C GLY A 74 6.18 -7.41 12.99
N ALA A 75 7.02 -7.03 13.96
CA ALA A 75 8.12 -7.86 14.43
C ALA A 75 7.65 -8.87 15.49
N GLY A 76 8.31 -10.03 15.57
CA GLY A 76 7.98 -11.08 16.52
C GLY A 76 9.10 -12.11 16.67
N ALA A 77 9.23 -12.70 17.86
CA ALA A 77 10.27 -13.70 18.17
C ALA A 77 9.94 -15.12 17.69
N SER A 78 8.67 -15.39 17.34
CA SER A 78 8.18 -16.68 16.88
C SER A 78 7.33 -16.54 15.63
N SER A 79 7.19 -17.64 14.88
CA SER A 79 6.32 -17.67 13.69
C SER A 79 4.87 -17.39 14.12
N PRO A 80 4.17 -16.44 13.46
CA PRO A 80 2.80 -16.07 13.82
C PRO A 80 1.74 -17.06 13.31
N GLY A 81 2.14 -18.22 12.78
CA GLY A 81 1.26 -19.21 12.18
C GLY A 81 1.46 -19.31 10.66
N ASN A 82 0.42 -19.74 9.94
CA ASN A 82 0.49 -19.96 8.49
C ASN A 82 -0.16 -18.81 7.70
N GLY A 83 0.37 -18.53 6.52
CA GLY A 83 -0.20 -17.61 5.55
C GLY A 83 -1.41 -18.21 4.81
N ALA A 84 -1.98 -17.42 3.90
CA ALA A 84 -3.11 -17.82 3.08
C ALA A 84 -2.79 -19.01 2.12
N ASP A 85 -1.50 -19.22 1.83
CA ASP A 85 -0.99 -20.35 1.06
C ASP A 85 -0.74 -21.60 1.91
N GLY A 86 -1.07 -21.55 3.21
CA GLY A 86 -0.87 -22.64 4.16
C GLY A 86 0.57 -22.83 4.64
N LYS A 87 1.52 -21.98 4.21
CA LYS A 87 2.93 -22.07 4.61
C LYS A 87 3.21 -21.24 5.87
N PRO A 88 4.16 -21.65 6.74
CA PRO A 88 4.49 -20.92 7.94
C PRO A 88 5.06 -19.53 7.62
N LEU A 89 4.55 -18.51 8.30
CA LEU A 89 5.04 -17.15 8.22
C LEU A 89 6.37 -17.02 8.97
N THR A 90 7.30 -16.27 8.40
CA THR A 90 8.62 -16.05 9.00
C THR A 90 8.54 -15.06 10.17
N ALA A 91 9.18 -15.39 11.28
CA ALA A 91 9.37 -14.48 12.40
C ALA A 91 10.40 -13.40 12.01
N LEU A 92 10.05 -12.12 12.17
CA LEU A 92 10.93 -11.00 11.82
C LEU A 92 11.40 -10.31 13.10
N ALA A 93 12.73 -10.23 13.29
CA ALA A 93 13.31 -9.45 14.36
C ALA A 93 13.02 -7.95 14.18
N SER A 94 12.98 -7.20 15.28
CA SER A 94 12.80 -5.75 15.22
C SER A 94 13.90 -5.10 14.37
N GLY A 95 13.50 -4.27 13.41
CA GLY A 95 14.41 -3.60 12.47
C GLY A 95 14.90 -4.46 11.31
N ALA A 96 14.43 -5.71 11.15
CA ALA A 96 14.66 -6.48 9.94
C ALA A 96 14.11 -5.74 8.71
N THR A 97 14.82 -5.84 7.58
CA THR A 97 14.41 -5.23 6.31
C THR A 97 14.49 -6.26 5.18
N GLY A 98 13.71 -6.05 4.13
CA GLY A 98 13.66 -6.93 2.97
C GLY A 98 12.64 -6.44 1.94
N GLY A 99 12.36 -7.29 0.95
CA GLY A 99 11.46 -6.98 -0.17
C GLY A 99 12.17 -6.32 -1.35
N GLN A 100 11.44 -6.22 -2.47
CA GLN A 100 11.86 -5.56 -3.71
C GLN A 100 10.64 -4.84 -4.30
N GLU A 101 10.85 -3.71 -4.98
CA GLU A 101 9.77 -3.01 -5.69
C GLU A 101 9.44 -3.67 -7.02
N SER A 102 10.42 -4.36 -7.62
CA SER A 102 10.28 -5.03 -8.91
C SER A 102 11.03 -6.34 -8.95
N VAL A 103 10.54 -7.27 -9.78
CA VAL A 103 11.19 -8.55 -10.05
C VAL A 103 11.44 -8.71 -11.55
N THR A 104 12.62 -9.22 -11.91
CA THR A 104 12.91 -9.71 -13.26
C THR A 104 12.81 -11.22 -13.24
N LEU A 105 11.88 -11.79 -14.01
CA LEU A 105 11.70 -13.24 -14.08
C LEU A 105 12.88 -13.90 -14.78
N THR A 106 13.35 -15.01 -14.21
CA THR A 106 14.33 -15.90 -14.83
C THR A 106 13.65 -17.18 -15.32
N ALA A 107 14.37 -18.01 -16.09
CA ALA A 107 13.85 -19.28 -16.57
C ALA A 107 13.41 -20.21 -15.42
N GLU A 108 14.09 -20.15 -14.26
CA GLU A 108 13.76 -20.91 -13.05
C GLU A 108 12.45 -20.47 -12.39
N ASN A 109 11.93 -19.29 -12.72
CA ASN A 109 10.63 -18.82 -12.22
C ASN A 109 9.45 -19.29 -13.09
N LEU A 110 9.71 -19.85 -14.27
CA LEU A 110 8.66 -20.34 -15.16
C LEU A 110 8.25 -21.76 -14.76
N PRO A 111 6.95 -22.05 -14.63
CA PRO A 111 6.47 -23.41 -14.48
C PRO A 111 6.95 -24.27 -15.66
N PRO A 112 7.20 -25.58 -15.47
CA PRO A 112 7.44 -26.49 -16.58
C PRO A 112 6.31 -26.40 -17.59
N HIS A 113 6.65 -26.08 -18.84
CA HIS A 113 5.71 -25.97 -19.95
C HIS A 113 6.37 -26.46 -21.24
N THR A 114 5.55 -26.83 -22.22
CA THR A 114 5.99 -27.23 -23.55
C THR A 114 5.17 -26.51 -24.62
N HIS A 115 5.84 -26.12 -25.70
CA HIS A 115 5.19 -25.63 -26.90
C HIS A 115 5.43 -26.68 -28.00
N ALA A 116 4.42 -27.50 -28.26
CA ALA A 116 4.45 -28.41 -29.39
C ALA A 116 3.84 -27.71 -30.60
N TYR A 117 4.61 -27.62 -31.67
CA TYR A 117 4.08 -27.28 -32.99
C TYR A 117 4.63 -28.27 -34.01
N ASN A 118 3.80 -28.55 -35.01
CA ASN A 118 4.19 -29.35 -36.15
C ASN A 118 4.69 -28.42 -37.25
N ASP A 119 5.85 -28.75 -37.80
CA ASP A 119 6.46 -28.02 -38.92
C ASP A 119 6.50 -28.93 -40.14
N ILE A 120 6.17 -28.38 -41.32
CA ILE A 120 6.21 -29.15 -42.57
C ILE A 120 7.66 -29.14 -43.05
N TYR A 121 8.34 -30.28 -42.94
CA TYR A 121 9.76 -30.39 -43.31
C TYR A 121 9.97 -30.96 -44.72
N TYR A 122 8.95 -31.59 -45.29
CA TYR A 122 8.99 -32.17 -46.63
C TYR A 122 7.59 -32.18 -47.26
N SER A 123 7.50 -32.12 -48.58
CA SER A 123 6.23 -32.22 -49.29
C SER A 123 6.34 -33.08 -50.54
N GLU A 124 5.52 -34.12 -50.60
CA GLU A 124 5.44 -35.05 -51.74
C GLU A 124 4.11 -35.83 -51.70
N VAL A 125 3.87 -36.67 -52.71
CA VAL A 125 2.73 -37.59 -52.72
C VAL A 125 2.86 -38.60 -51.57
N GLY A 126 1.90 -38.55 -50.63
CA GLY A 126 1.86 -39.45 -49.47
C GLY A 126 2.00 -38.78 -48.10
N GLY A 127 2.26 -37.47 -48.05
CA GLY A 127 2.13 -36.71 -46.79
C GLY A 127 0.68 -36.71 -46.26
N THR A 128 0.51 -36.37 -44.99
CA THR A 128 -0.82 -36.37 -44.33
C THR A 128 -1.41 -34.97 -44.17
N VAL A 129 -0.60 -33.93 -44.34
CA VAL A 129 -0.98 -32.55 -44.05
C VAL A 129 -1.21 -31.78 -45.35
N THR A 130 -2.25 -30.95 -45.39
CA THR A 130 -2.55 -30.19 -46.62
C THR A 130 -1.66 -28.95 -46.70
N VAL A 131 -0.95 -28.80 -47.81
CA VAL A 131 -0.14 -27.62 -48.12
C VAL A 131 -0.88 -26.67 -49.08
N PRO A 132 -0.87 -25.34 -48.85
CA PRO A 132 -1.39 -24.37 -49.81
C PRO A 132 -0.59 -24.40 -51.12
N ASN A 133 -1.25 -24.15 -52.26
CA ASN A 133 -0.62 -24.13 -53.59
C ASN A 133 0.20 -25.39 -53.91
N ASN A 134 -0.34 -26.53 -53.48
CA ASN A 134 0.17 -27.87 -53.69
C ASN A 134 0.49 -28.16 -55.17
N ARG A 135 1.71 -27.87 -55.62
CA ARG A 135 2.07 -28.05 -57.02
C ARG A 135 3.48 -28.63 -57.12
N GLY A 136 3.63 -29.73 -57.85
CA GLY A 136 4.92 -30.36 -58.08
C GLY A 136 5.87 -29.48 -58.89
N SER A 137 7.13 -29.90 -58.94
CA SER A 137 8.17 -29.21 -59.68
C SER A 137 7.77 -29.00 -61.14
N ASN A 138 7.98 -27.80 -61.68
CA ASN A 138 7.54 -27.39 -63.02
C ASN A 138 6.01 -27.42 -63.26
N GLY A 139 5.21 -27.55 -62.20
CA GLY A 139 3.77 -27.56 -62.31
C GLY A 139 3.18 -28.87 -62.81
N SER A 140 3.90 -29.98 -62.62
CA SER A 140 3.58 -31.32 -63.14
C SER A 140 2.32 -31.95 -62.57
N ASP A 141 1.99 -31.65 -61.31
CA ASP A 141 0.92 -32.28 -60.55
C ASP A 141 0.38 -31.34 -59.46
N SER A 142 -0.65 -31.80 -58.73
CA SER A 142 -1.26 -31.04 -57.63
C SER A 142 -1.70 -31.91 -56.45
N ASP A 143 -0.92 -32.94 -56.13
CA ASP A 143 -1.22 -33.96 -55.13
C ASP A 143 -0.24 -34.03 -53.94
N ASN A 144 0.81 -33.21 -53.91
CA ASN A 144 1.74 -33.16 -52.77
C ASN A 144 1.04 -32.85 -51.43
N LYS A 145 1.51 -33.49 -50.37
CA LYS A 145 1.07 -33.25 -49.01
C LYS A 145 2.30 -33.04 -48.14
N GLY A 146 2.14 -32.30 -47.05
CA GLY A 146 3.18 -32.06 -46.07
C GLY A 146 3.41 -33.28 -45.19
N TYR A 147 4.67 -33.56 -44.90
CA TYR A 147 5.09 -34.38 -43.78
C TYR A 147 5.50 -33.46 -42.63
N GLU A 148 4.94 -33.71 -41.46
CA GLU A 148 5.17 -32.91 -40.27
C GLU A 148 6.23 -33.52 -39.36
N ILE A 149 7.00 -32.67 -38.69
CA ILE A 149 7.90 -33.03 -37.58
C ILE A 149 7.56 -32.19 -36.35
N ASN A 150 7.66 -32.80 -35.17
CA ASN A 150 7.49 -32.10 -33.90
C ASN A 150 8.73 -31.25 -33.57
N ARG A 151 8.54 -30.00 -33.18
CA ARG A 151 9.61 -29.09 -32.77
C ARG A 151 9.29 -28.41 -31.44
N THR A 152 10.34 -28.03 -30.72
CA THR A 152 10.26 -27.24 -29.48
C THR A 152 10.72 -25.82 -29.75
N THR A 153 10.03 -24.83 -29.17
CA THR A 153 10.49 -23.43 -29.20
C THR A 153 11.61 -23.19 -28.19
N LEU A 154 12.46 -22.20 -28.45
CA LEU A 154 13.42 -21.69 -27.48
C LEU A 154 12.95 -20.31 -26.96
N PRO A 155 13.34 -19.91 -25.74
CA PRO A 155 13.17 -18.54 -25.31
C PRO A 155 13.81 -17.58 -26.31
N ASP A 156 13.18 -16.43 -26.50
CA ASP A 156 13.77 -15.34 -27.26
C ASP A 156 15.07 -14.86 -26.58
N GLN A 157 16.07 -14.41 -27.34
CA GLN A 157 17.37 -13.95 -26.80
C GLN A 157 17.28 -12.59 -26.07
N GLN A 158 16.08 -12.05 -25.92
CA GLN A 158 15.85 -10.78 -25.25
C GLN A 158 15.84 -10.96 -23.73
N THR A 159 16.53 -10.07 -23.02
CA THR A 159 16.50 -10.02 -21.56
C THR A 159 15.12 -9.59 -21.06
N ALA A 160 14.56 -10.34 -20.11
CA ALA A 160 13.29 -9.99 -19.49
C ALA A 160 13.34 -8.61 -18.82
N SER A 161 12.27 -7.82 -18.98
CA SER A 161 12.11 -6.54 -18.29
C SER A 161 11.60 -6.74 -16.86
N ALA A 162 12.04 -5.88 -15.93
CA ALA A 162 11.55 -5.91 -14.56
C ALA A 162 10.07 -5.49 -14.49
N VAL A 163 9.28 -6.20 -13.68
CA VAL A 163 7.87 -5.90 -13.42
C VAL A 163 7.71 -5.39 -12.00
N ASN A 164 6.98 -4.29 -11.81
CA ASN A 164 6.66 -3.75 -10.49
C ASN A 164 5.71 -4.72 -9.74
N ILE A 165 6.05 -5.07 -8.50
CA ILE A 165 5.29 -5.99 -7.64
C ILE A 165 4.64 -5.30 -6.44
N GLN A 166 4.69 -3.97 -6.38
CA GLN A 166 4.01 -3.19 -5.35
C GLN A 166 2.49 -3.26 -5.57
N PRO A 167 1.70 -3.67 -4.56
CA PRO A 167 0.26 -3.54 -4.62
C PRO A 167 -0.14 -2.06 -4.61
N PRO A 168 -1.37 -1.69 -5.02
CA PRO A 168 -1.87 -0.32 -4.85
C PRO A 168 -1.69 0.16 -3.40
N TYR A 169 -1.09 1.35 -3.22
CA TYR A 169 -0.78 1.90 -1.91
C TYR A 169 -1.04 3.40 -1.82
N ILE A 170 -1.19 3.89 -0.59
CA ILE A 170 -1.14 5.31 -0.24
C ILE A 170 0.09 5.49 0.66
N ALA A 171 0.98 6.42 0.31
CA ALA A 171 2.18 6.69 1.09
C ALA A 171 1.90 7.76 2.14
N LEU A 172 2.14 7.41 3.41
CA LEU A 172 2.07 8.33 4.54
C LEU A 172 3.48 8.59 5.09
N THR A 173 3.67 9.74 5.74
CA THR A 173 4.95 10.05 6.39
C THR A 173 5.00 9.38 7.75
N TYR A 174 5.96 8.49 7.97
CA TYR A 174 6.19 7.92 9.29
C TYR A 174 7.13 8.80 10.13
N CYS A 175 6.73 9.06 11.37
CA CYS A 175 7.45 9.92 12.30
C CYS A 175 7.71 9.21 13.63
N LEU A 176 8.88 9.44 14.20
CA LEU A 176 9.35 8.93 15.48
C LEU A 176 9.19 9.99 16.57
N LYS A 177 8.57 9.60 17.69
CA LYS A 177 8.51 10.42 18.89
C LYS A 177 9.86 10.37 19.61
N GLY A 178 10.50 11.53 19.73
CA GLY A 178 11.69 11.72 20.56
C GLY A 178 11.39 11.72 22.04
#